data_AF-A0A2T7V3N9-F1
#
_entry.id   AF-A0A2T7V3N9-F1
#
_cell.length_a   1.000
_cell.length_b   1.000
_cell.length_c   1.000
_cell.angle_alpha   90.00
_cell.angle_beta   90.00
_cell.angle_gamma   90.00
#
_symmetry.space_group_name_H-M   'P 1'
#
loop_
_entity.id
_entity.type
_entity.pdbx_description
1 polymer ?
#
loop_
_entity_poly.entity_id
_entity_poly.type
_entity_poly.pdbx_seq_one_letter_code
_entity_poly.pdbx_strand_id
1 'polypeptide(L)'
;MPQALYTFKVDHSLFRLAVDAMRIHSLATCGFETVSATSMKGLENFVVCRDPAPFVHEARDADIPGPIRVTLRIQMHQNDLFQRARAHAGDASGSLAPIRLTFIIGLLAAFHVTFTESS
;
A
#
# COMPACT_ATOMS: atom_id res chain seq x y z
N MET A 1 3.90 3.90 -21.12
CA MET A 1 3.73 2.52 -20.64
C MET A 1 2.30 2.36 -20.15
N PRO A 2 1.62 1.23 -20.42
CA PRO A 2 0.26 1.00 -19.91
C PRO A 2 0.26 0.96 -18.37
N GLN A 3 -0.80 1.51 -17.77
CA GLN A 3 -0.98 1.58 -16.32
C GLN A 3 -2.46 1.46 -15.96
N ALA A 4 -2.75 0.88 -14.79
CA ALA A 4 -4.07 0.91 -14.19
C ALA A 4 -4.16 2.09 -13.22
N LEU A 5 -5.28 2.82 -13.28
CA LEU A 5 -5.53 3.98 -12.44
C LEU A 5 -6.75 3.74 -11.58
N TYR A 6 -6.58 3.79 -10.27
CA TYR A 6 -7.66 3.69 -9.31
C TYR A 6 -7.73 4.95 -8.48
N THR A 7 -8.90 5.58 -8.44
CA THR A 7 -9.11 6.81 -7.68
C THR A 7 -10.17 6.61 -6.64
N PHE A 8 -9.88 7.03 -5.41
CA PHE A 8 -10.77 6.90 -4.28
C PHE A 8 -10.61 8.08 -3.32
N LYS A 9 -11.55 8.19 -2.39
CA LYS A 9 -11.61 9.25 -1.37
C LYS A 9 -11.21 8.72 0.00
N VAL A 10 -10.44 9.52 0.74
CA VAL A 10 -9.83 9.16 2.01
C VAL A 10 -9.85 10.37 2.95
N ASP A 11 -9.70 10.13 4.26
CA ASP A 11 -9.63 11.18 5.26
C ASP A 11 -8.22 11.79 5.40
N HIS A 12 -8.08 12.75 6.32
CA HIS A 12 -6.81 13.39 6.63
C HIS A 12 -5.80 12.46 7.34
N SER A 13 -6.26 11.47 8.09
CA SER A 13 -5.38 10.53 8.80
C SER A 13 -4.61 9.67 7.80
N LEU A 14 -5.28 9.17 6.76
CA LEU A 14 -4.60 8.41 5.72
C LEU A 14 -3.67 9.28 4.87
N PHE A 15 -4.03 10.54 4.64
CA PHE A 15 -3.12 11.48 3.99
C PHE A 15 -1.82 11.64 4.79
N ARG A 16 -1.90 11.78 6.12
CA ARG A 16 -0.71 11.83 6.99
C ARG A 16 0.12 10.56 6.91
N LEU A 17 -0.53 9.39 7.00
CA LEU A 17 0.17 8.10 6.83
C LEU A 17 0.93 8.04 5.50
N ALA A 18 0.32 8.49 4.41
CA ALA A 18 0.97 8.51 3.10
C ALA A 18 2.22 9.39 3.09
N VAL A 19 2.15 10.58 3.69
CA VAL A 19 3.30 11.50 3.81
C VAL A 19 4.42 10.87 4.65
N ASP A 20 4.08 10.24 5.78
CA ASP A 20 5.06 9.63 6.67
C ASP A 20 5.71 8.39 6.04
N ALA A 21 4.94 7.54 5.38
CA ALA A 21 5.45 6.39 4.62
C ALA A 21 6.39 6.83 3.49
N MET A 22 6.01 7.87 2.72
CA MET A 22 6.87 8.43 1.68
C MET A 22 8.17 8.99 2.26
N ARG A 23 8.09 9.69 3.40
CA ARG A 23 9.27 10.23 4.09
C ARG A 23 10.21 9.11 4.52
N ILE A 24 9.70 8.06 5.16
CA ILE A 24 10.50 6.91 5.59
C ILE A 24 11.15 6.23 4.39
N HIS A 25 10.38 5.99 3.33
CA HIS A 25 10.89 5.39 2.11
C HIS A 25 11.98 6.23 1.46
N SER A 26 11.79 7.54 1.36
CA SER A 26 12.78 8.44 0.80
C SER A 26 14.06 8.54 1.62
N LEU A 27 13.96 8.46 2.95
CA LEU A 27 15.14 8.41 3.81
C LEU A 27 15.90 7.09 3.64
N ALA A 28 15.19 5.98 3.43
CA ALA A 28 15.81 4.67 3.23
C ALA A 28 16.49 4.54 1.85
N THR A 29 15.91 5.11 0.79
CA THR A 29 16.42 4.96 -0.57
C THR A 29 17.24 6.14 -1.08
N CYS A 30 17.36 7.21 -0.29
CA CYS A 30 17.92 8.50 -0.71
C CYS A 30 17.24 9.08 -1.97
N GLY A 31 15.98 8.73 -2.25
CA GLY A 31 15.24 9.15 -3.44
C GLY A 31 13.80 9.56 -3.12
N PHE A 32 13.26 10.56 -3.84
CA PHE A 32 11.86 10.94 -3.69
C PHE A 32 10.98 10.14 -4.64
N GLU A 33 10.12 9.29 -4.06
CA GLU A 33 9.23 8.41 -4.81
C GLU A 33 7.78 8.83 -4.67
N THR A 34 6.95 8.43 -5.62
CA THR A 34 5.51 8.73 -5.56
C THR A 34 4.83 7.90 -4.46
N VAL A 35 3.66 8.36 -3.99
CA VAL A 35 2.82 7.57 -3.07
C VAL A 35 2.44 6.19 -3.63
N SER A 36 2.29 6.08 -4.97
CA SER A 36 2.01 4.81 -5.62
C SER A 36 3.23 3.88 -5.58
N ALA A 37 4.42 4.39 -5.90
CA ALA A 37 5.66 3.62 -5.82
C ALA A 37 5.97 3.18 -4.38
N THR A 38 5.80 4.08 -3.42
CA THR A 38 5.95 3.80 -1.98
C THR A 38 5.01 2.68 -1.54
N SER A 39 3.72 2.78 -1.89
CA SER A 39 2.73 1.75 -1.56
C SER A 39 3.08 0.41 -2.22
N MET A 40 3.46 0.40 -3.49
CA MET A 40 3.88 -0.84 -4.19
C MET A 40 5.10 -1.49 -3.52
N LYS A 41 6.09 -0.69 -3.09
CA LYS A 41 7.25 -1.22 -2.37
C LYS A 41 6.87 -1.80 -1.01
N GLY A 42 5.96 -1.16 -0.28
CA GLY A 42 5.42 -1.71 0.97
C GLY A 42 4.65 -3.02 0.75
N LEU A 43 3.97 -3.19 -0.40
CA LEU A 43 3.30 -4.45 -0.74
C LEU A 43 4.29 -5.62 -0.95
N GLU A 44 5.53 -5.36 -1.37
CA GLU A 44 6.57 -6.40 -1.42
C GLU A 44 6.85 -6.94 -0.01
N ASN A 45 7.03 -6.04 0.98
CA ASN A 45 7.23 -6.42 2.37
C ASN A 45 6.01 -7.16 2.94
N PHE A 46 4.80 -6.71 2.59
CA PHE A 46 3.56 -7.32 3.06
C PHE A 46 3.41 -8.77 2.58
N VAL A 47 3.68 -9.05 1.30
CA VAL A 47 3.51 -10.40 0.72
C VAL A 47 4.48 -11.43 1.33
N VAL A 48 5.64 -11.00 1.81
CA VAL A 48 6.64 -11.88 2.45
C VAL A 48 6.56 -11.85 3.97
N CYS A 49 5.63 -11.09 4.55
CA CYS A 49 5.46 -10.99 6.00
C CYS A 49 4.96 -12.32 6.56
N ARG A 50 5.53 -12.74 7.70
CA ARG A 50 5.12 -13.99 8.38
C ARG A 50 3.71 -13.93 8.95
N ASP A 51 3.30 -12.77 9.43
CA ASP A 51 1.97 -12.53 9.96
C ASP A 51 1.38 -11.25 9.34
N PRO A 52 0.57 -11.37 8.28
CA PRO A 52 -0.05 -10.22 7.62
C PRO A 52 -1.27 -9.67 8.37
N ALA A 53 -1.81 -10.40 9.36
CA ALA A 53 -3.07 -10.05 10.00
C ALA A 53 -3.08 -8.67 10.69
N PRO A 54 -1.99 -8.24 11.37
CA PRO A 54 -1.93 -6.90 11.97
C PRO A 54 -2.08 -5.77 10.93
N PHE A 55 -1.41 -5.88 9.78
CA PHE A 55 -1.52 -4.88 8.70
C PHE A 55 -2.94 -4.80 8.13
N VAL A 56 -3.60 -5.95 7.95
CA VAL A 56 -4.97 -5.98 7.43
C VAL A 56 -5.94 -5.37 8.44
N HIS A 57 -5.76 -5.64 9.74
CA HIS A 57 -6.59 -5.07 10.80
C HIS A 57 -6.43 -3.54 10.88
N GLU A 58 -5.20 -3.05 11.01
CA GLU A 58 -4.91 -1.62 11.08
C GLU A 58 -5.35 -0.89 9.80
N ALA A 59 -5.20 -1.52 8.63
CA ALA A 59 -5.66 -0.93 7.38
C ALA A 59 -7.19 -0.76 7.32
N ARG A 60 -7.95 -1.64 7.97
CA ARG A 60 -9.42 -1.51 8.05
C ARG A 60 -9.82 -0.35 8.95
N ASP A 61 -9.12 -0.18 10.07
CA ASP A 61 -9.36 0.95 10.98
C ASP A 61 -9.00 2.28 10.32
N ALA A 62 -7.98 2.29 9.46
CA ALA A 62 -7.57 3.44 8.66
C ALA A 62 -8.40 3.63 7.37
N ASP A 63 -9.31 2.71 7.01
CA ASP A 63 -10.12 2.79 5.79
C ASP A 63 -11.33 3.74 5.94
N ILE A 64 -11.04 4.99 6.29
CA ILE A 64 -12.04 6.00 6.58
C ILE A 64 -12.31 6.86 5.33
N PRO A 65 -13.57 6.96 4.86
CA PRO A 65 -13.92 7.83 3.75
C PRO A 65 -13.77 9.30 4.15
N GLY A 66 -13.30 10.14 3.23
CA GLY A 66 -13.12 11.57 3.50
C GLY A 66 -13.13 12.45 2.24
N PRO A 67 -12.71 13.71 2.33
CA PRO A 67 -12.77 14.64 1.21
C PRO A 67 -11.58 14.54 0.25
N ILE A 68 -10.47 13.92 0.68
CA ILE A 68 -9.21 13.94 -0.07
C ILE A 68 -9.24 12.88 -1.16
N ARG A 69 -8.96 13.28 -2.40
CA ARG A 69 -8.88 12.36 -3.54
C ARG A 69 -7.46 11.86 -3.71
N VAL A 70 -7.29 10.54 -3.73
CA VAL A 70 -6.01 9.87 -3.98
C VAL A 70 -6.14 8.99 -5.22
N THR A 71 -5.09 8.97 -6.03
CA THR A 71 -4.98 8.09 -7.20
C THR A 71 -3.81 7.13 -7.02
N LEU A 72 -4.13 5.84 -6.96
CA LEU A 72 -3.16 4.75 -7.06
C LEU A 72 -2.88 4.45 -8.53
N ARG A 73 -1.61 4.53 -8.91
CA ARG A 73 -1.12 4.16 -10.25
C ARG A 73 -0.34 2.85 -10.16
N ILE A 74 -0.77 1.84 -10.89
CA ILE A 74 -0.07 0.55 -10.96
C ILE A 74 0.47 0.37 -12.38
N GLN A 75 1.80 0.29 -12.50
CA GLN A 75 2.42 -0.05 -13.78
C GLN A 75 2.10 -1.51 -14.12
N MET A 76 1.94 -1.84 -15.41
CA MET A 76 1.56 -3.21 -15.80
C MET A 76 2.52 -4.28 -15.26
N HIS A 77 3.82 -3.99 -15.20
CA HIS A 77 4.82 -4.93 -14.65
C HIS A 77 4.66 -5.18 -13.13
N GLN A 78 3.93 -4.31 -12.42
CA GLN A 78 3.66 -4.45 -10.98
C GLN A 78 2.28 -5.07 -10.70
N ASN A 79 1.46 -5.32 -11.73
CA ASN A 79 0.10 -5.82 -11.56
C ASN A 79 0.07 -7.18 -10.83
N ASP A 80 1.01 -8.07 -11.13
CA ASP A 80 1.08 -9.39 -10.49
C ASP A 80 1.40 -9.30 -9.00
N LEU A 81 2.31 -8.39 -8.61
CA LEU A 81 2.54 -8.08 -7.20
C LEU A 81 1.27 -7.55 -6.54
N PHE A 82 0.61 -6.60 -7.19
CA PHE A 82 -0.62 -6.01 -6.65
C PHE A 82 -1.73 -7.04 -6.45
N GLN A 83 -2.02 -7.90 -7.44
CA GLN A 83 -3.07 -8.92 -7.29
C GLN A 83 -2.72 -9.96 -6.24
N ARG A 84 -1.44 -10.37 -6.11
CA ARG A 84 -1.01 -11.26 -5.02
C ARG A 84 -1.21 -10.62 -3.65
N ALA A 85 -0.85 -9.36 -3.48
CA ALA A 85 -1.09 -8.65 -2.23
C ALA A 85 -2.59 -8.51 -1.92
N ARG A 86 -3.42 -8.24 -2.94
CA ARG A 86 -4.90 -8.20 -2.79
C ARG A 86 -5.49 -9.52 -2.34
N ALA A 87 -5.00 -10.63 -2.88
CA ALA A 87 -5.41 -11.96 -2.48
C ALA A 87 -4.93 -12.29 -1.06
N HIS A 88 -3.69 -11.89 -0.74
CA HIS A 88 -3.11 -12.10 0.59
C HIS A 88 -3.84 -11.31 1.69
N ALA A 89 -4.34 -10.12 1.37
CA ALA A 89 -5.18 -9.30 2.25
C ALA A 89 -6.67 -9.69 2.23
N GLY A 90 -7.04 -10.67 1.40
CA GLY A 90 -8.41 -11.16 1.25
C GLY A 90 -8.94 -11.79 2.54
N ASP A 91 -10.25 -11.95 2.62
CA ASP A 91 -10.87 -12.64 3.75
C ASP A 91 -10.83 -14.17 3.60
N ALA A 92 -11.28 -14.88 4.64
CA ALA A 92 -11.33 -16.35 4.64
C ALA A 92 -12.29 -16.93 3.58
N SER A 93 -13.14 -16.10 2.93
CA SER A 93 -13.99 -16.53 1.82
C SER A 93 -13.23 -16.63 0.49
N GLY A 94 -11.98 -16.17 0.44
CA GLY A 94 -11.17 -16.10 -0.77
C GLY A 94 -11.47 -14.86 -1.63
N SER A 95 -12.25 -13.90 -1.11
CA SER A 95 -12.55 -12.66 -1.81
C SER A 95 -11.35 -11.72 -1.81
N LEU A 96 -11.07 -11.10 -2.96
CA LEU A 96 -9.99 -10.12 -3.06
C LEU A 96 -10.28 -8.89 -2.19
N ALA A 97 -9.25 -8.39 -1.51
CA ALA A 97 -9.36 -7.14 -0.77
C ALA A 97 -9.77 -5.96 -1.68
N PRO A 98 -10.53 -4.98 -1.15
CA PRO A 98 -10.76 -3.71 -1.82
C PRO A 98 -9.45 -3.03 -2.22
N ILE A 99 -9.47 -2.32 -3.34
CA ILE A 99 -8.28 -1.63 -3.89
C ILE A 99 -7.74 -0.61 -2.88
N ARG A 100 -8.65 0.16 -2.27
CA ARG A 100 -8.29 1.17 -1.26
C ARG A 100 -7.67 0.52 -0.03
N LEU A 101 -8.23 -0.58 0.48
CA LEU A 101 -7.65 -1.33 1.59
C LEU A 101 -6.22 -1.81 1.27
N THR A 102 -6.02 -2.35 0.06
CA THR A 102 -4.70 -2.83 -0.39
C THR A 102 -3.69 -1.70 -0.48
N PHE A 103 -4.11 -0.53 -0.95
CA PHE A 103 -3.29 0.67 -0.95
C PHE A 103 -2.85 1.07 0.47
N ILE A 104 -3.78 1.06 1.43
CA ILE A 104 -3.52 1.40 2.84
C ILE A 104 -2.51 0.40 3.44
N ILE A 105 -2.69 -0.89 3.19
CA ILE A 105 -1.75 -1.94 3.62
C ILE A 105 -0.34 -1.66 3.10
N GLY A 106 -0.20 -1.30 1.82
CA GLY A 106 1.10 -0.94 1.25
C GLY A 106 1.75 0.25 1.96
N LEU A 107 0.97 1.27 2.33
CA LEU A 107 1.49 2.40 3.10
C LEU A 107 1.89 2.02 4.52
N LEU A 108 1.09 1.22 5.22
CA LEU A 108 1.39 0.72 6.56
C LEU A 108 2.64 -0.16 6.57
N ALA A 109 2.77 -1.07 5.60
CA ALA A 109 3.94 -1.91 5.47
C ALA A 109 5.20 -1.10 5.14
N ALA A 110 5.08 -0.02 4.34
CA ALA A 110 6.16 0.92 4.09
C ALA A 110 6.52 1.76 5.33
N PHE A 111 5.54 2.08 6.17
CA PHE A 111 5.73 2.86 7.39
C PHE A 111 6.36 2.04 8.52
N HIS A 112 5.87 0.82 8.76
CA HIS A 112 6.29 -0.03 9.88
C HIS A 112 7.53 -0.88 9.59
N VAL A 113 7.75 -1.28 8.34
CA VAL A 113 8.86 -2.17 7.97
C VAL A 113 9.95 -1.36 7.27
N THR A 114 11.19 -1.43 7.80
CA THR A 114 12.35 -0.97 7.06
C THR A 114 12.47 -1.82 5.80
N PHE A 115 12.36 -1.21 4.63
CA PHE A 115 12.46 -1.89 3.34
C PHE A 115 13.63 -2.87 3.36
N THR A 116 13.34 -4.17 3.24
CA THR A 116 14.41 -5.14 3.04
C THR A 116 15.02 -4.82 1.70
N GLU A 117 16.27 -4.37 1.70
CA GLU A 117 17.04 -4.24 0.46
C GLU A 117 17.02 -5.61 -0.23
N SER A 118 16.52 -5.65 -1.46
CA SER A 118 16.93 -6.70 -2.37
C SER A 118 18.36 -6.32 -2.78
N SER A 119 19.34 -6.82 -2.03
CA SER A 119 20.75 -6.78 -2.41
C SER A 119 21.00 -7.59 -3.67
#